data_AF-A0A804HXF5-F1
#
_entry.id   AF-A0A804HXF5-F1
#
_cell.length_a   1.000
_cell.length_b   1.000
_cell.length_c   1.000
_cell.angle_alpha   90.00
_cell.angle_beta   90.00
_cell.angle_gamma   90.00
#
_symmetry.space_group_name_H-M   'P 1'
#
loop_
_entity.id
_entity.type
_entity.pdbx_description
1 polymer ?
#
loop_
_entity_poly.entity_id
_entity_poly.type
_entity_poly.pdbx_seq_one_letter_code
_entity_poly.pdbx_strand_id
1 'polypeptide(L)'
;MLLSCHDGFLLGPLLESAKRLARDPEQEQQFEWNARTQVTMWFDNTETEASLLRDYGNKYWSGLLLDYYGPRASIYFKYMIDSLVKGESFPLEDWRRDWIGLTNKWQSSRNLFPVKASGDALNISRWLYDKYLCSDNLQSLYMGSNYDEAANFVSFYV
;
A
#
# COMPACT_ATOMS: atom_id res chain seq x y z
N MET A 1 -6.15 9.37 5.83
CA MET A 1 -6.77 10.70 5.67
C MET A 1 -8.07 10.62 4.88
N LEU A 2 -8.10 10.29 3.58
CA LEU A 2 -9.38 10.04 2.90
C LEU A 2 -9.97 8.67 3.26
N LEU A 3 -9.17 7.60 3.12
CA LEU A 3 -9.59 6.22 3.44
C LEU A 3 -10.02 6.03 4.90
N SER A 4 -9.56 6.87 5.83
CA SER A 4 -9.95 6.80 7.24
C SER A 4 -11.39 7.28 7.49
N CYS A 5 -12.03 7.94 6.52
CA CYS A 5 -13.34 8.55 6.69
C CYS A 5 -14.51 7.56 6.55
N HIS A 6 -14.27 6.28 6.26
CA HIS A 6 -15.32 5.29 6.07
C HIS A 6 -14.92 3.93 6.63
N ASP A 7 -15.81 3.28 7.39
CA ASP A 7 -15.53 2.03 8.11
C ASP A 7 -15.08 0.90 7.16
N GLY A 8 -15.61 0.87 5.93
CA GLY A 8 -15.24 -0.12 4.90
C GLY A 8 -13.82 0.00 4.33
N PHE A 9 -13.10 1.08 4.65
CA PHE A 9 -11.72 1.29 4.23
C PHE A 9 -10.72 1.22 5.39
N LEU A 10 -11.07 0.58 6.49
CA LEU A 10 -10.17 0.44 7.64
C LEU A 10 -9.55 -0.96 7.70
N LEU A 11 -8.26 -1.04 8.01
CA LEU A 11 -7.58 -2.31 8.26
C LEU A 11 -7.95 -2.91 9.63
N GLY A 12 -8.16 -2.07 10.65
CA GLY A 12 -8.43 -2.48 12.03
C GLY A 12 -9.55 -3.52 12.17
N PRO A 13 -10.73 -3.33 11.55
CA PRO A 13 -11.82 -4.30 11.63
C PRO A 13 -11.46 -5.71 11.13
N LEU A 14 -10.63 -5.84 10.08
CA LEU A 14 -10.16 -7.16 9.64
C LEU A 14 -9.31 -7.83 10.72
N LEU A 15 -8.32 -7.10 11.25
CA LEU A 15 -7.36 -7.65 12.22
C LEU A 15 -8.05 -8.01 13.54
N GLU A 16 -8.94 -7.14 14.05
CA GLU A 16 -9.73 -7.44 15.25
C GLU A 16 -10.71 -8.60 15.03
N SER A 17 -11.22 -8.78 13.81
CA SER A 17 -12.07 -9.94 13.50
C SER A 17 -11.27 -11.23 13.50
N ALA A 18 -10.06 -11.24 12.94
CA ALA A 18 -9.19 -12.40 12.95
C ALA A 18 -8.80 -12.81 14.39
N LYS A 19 -8.38 -11.84 15.22
CA LYS A 19 -8.01 -12.08 16.62
C LYS A 19 -9.14 -12.66 17.45
N ARG A 20 -10.38 -12.19 17.27
CA ARG A 20 -11.56 -12.68 18.01
C ARG A 20 -11.90 -14.15 17.77
N LEU A 21 -11.36 -14.78 16.72
CA LEU A 21 -11.55 -16.20 16.44
C LEU A 21 -10.61 -17.10 17.26
N ALA A 22 -9.56 -16.53 17.86
CA ALA A 22 -8.58 -17.27 18.63
C ALA A 22 -9.12 -17.73 19.99
N ARG A 23 -8.60 -18.86 20.48
CA ARG A 23 -8.94 -19.43 21.80
C ARG A 23 -7.86 -19.20 22.85
N ASP A 24 -6.68 -18.79 22.42
CA ASP A 24 -5.51 -18.57 23.25
C ASP A 24 -4.58 -17.52 22.59
N PRO A 25 -3.59 -16.97 23.33
CA PRO A 25 -2.72 -15.92 22.81
C PRO A 25 -1.84 -16.33 21.61
N GLU A 26 -1.49 -17.62 21.49
CA GLU A 26 -0.67 -18.12 20.38
C GLU A 26 -1.51 -18.13 19.09
N GLN A 27 -2.74 -18.62 19.17
CA GLN A 27 -3.70 -18.53 18.08
C GLN A 27 -4.02 -17.08 17.69
N GLU A 28 -4.12 -16.18 18.66
CA GLU A 28 -4.38 -14.76 18.39
C GLU A 28 -3.26 -14.16 17.53
N GLN A 29 -2.01 -14.43 17.89
CA GLN A 29 -0.85 -14.01 17.12
C GLN A 29 -0.85 -14.62 15.72
N GLN A 30 -1.09 -15.93 15.62
CA GLN A 30 -1.11 -16.63 14.33
C GLN A 30 -2.24 -16.11 13.42
N PHE A 31 -3.42 -15.84 13.96
CA PHE A 31 -4.57 -15.38 13.17
C PHE A 31 -4.40 -13.94 12.71
N GLU A 32 -3.82 -13.07 13.55
CA GLU A 32 -3.46 -11.72 13.12
C GLU A 32 -2.41 -11.76 12.00
N TRP A 33 -1.36 -12.59 12.16
CA TRP A 33 -0.35 -12.78 11.12
C TRP A 33 -0.97 -13.32 9.82
N ASN A 34 -1.84 -14.32 9.88
CA ASN A 34 -2.56 -14.86 8.72
C ASN A 34 -3.36 -13.76 7.99
N ALA A 35 -4.10 -12.93 8.74
CA ALA A 35 -4.90 -11.85 8.17
C ALA A 35 -4.03 -10.79 7.48
N ARG A 36 -2.88 -10.44 8.09
CA ARG A 36 -1.89 -9.54 7.50
C ARG A 36 -1.28 -10.14 6.24
N THR A 37 -0.92 -11.42 6.27
CA THR A 37 -0.32 -12.13 5.14
C THR A 37 -1.27 -12.22 3.95
N GLN A 38 -2.54 -12.54 4.16
CA GLN A 38 -3.53 -12.68 3.10
C GLN A 38 -3.73 -11.41 2.26
N VAL A 39 -3.60 -10.22 2.86
CA VAL A 39 -3.73 -8.93 2.14
C VAL A 39 -2.39 -8.36 1.64
N THR A 40 -1.29 -9.11 1.83
CA THR A 40 0.08 -8.69 1.49
C THR A 40 0.83 -9.79 0.72
N MET A 41 1.77 -10.53 1.32
CA MET A 41 2.60 -11.54 0.64
C MET A 41 1.81 -12.77 0.19
N TRP A 42 0.64 -13.03 0.78
CA TRP A 42 -0.30 -14.13 0.49
C TRP A 42 0.22 -15.54 0.79
N PHE A 43 1.45 -15.85 0.39
CA PHE A 43 2.14 -17.12 0.55
C PHE A 43 3.59 -16.87 1.00
N ASP A 44 4.34 -17.93 1.26
CA ASP A 44 5.73 -17.85 1.69
C ASP A 44 6.64 -17.17 0.66
N ASN A 45 7.76 -16.66 1.17
CA ASN A 45 8.79 -15.96 0.42
C ASN A 45 10.19 -16.38 0.93
N THR A 46 11.24 -16.10 0.16
CA THR A 46 12.63 -16.22 0.60
C THR A 46 13.19 -14.84 0.94
N GLU A 47 14.48 -14.76 1.29
CA GLU A 47 15.13 -13.48 1.56
C GLU A 47 15.13 -12.52 0.35
N THR A 48 15.15 -13.06 -0.88
CA THR A 48 15.27 -12.27 -2.12
C THR A 48 14.15 -12.52 -3.13
N GLU A 49 13.35 -13.56 -2.94
CA GLU A 49 12.22 -13.89 -3.80
C GLU A 49 10.90 -13.76 -3.06
N ALA A 50 10.05 -12.91 -3.59
CA ALA A 50 8.70 -12.71 -3.09
C ALA A 50 7.78 -13.86 -3.51
N SER A 51 6.68 -14.04 -2.78
CA SER A 51 5.58 -14.91 -3.24
C SER A 51 5.11 -14.53 -4.65
N LEU A 52 4.77 -15.55 -5.45
CA LEU A 52 4.14 -15.36 -6.76
C LEU A 52 2.76 -14.69 -6.65
N LEU A 53 2.12 -14.79 -5.48
CA LEU A 53 0.81 -14.21 -5.17
C LEU A 53 0.92 -12.93 -4.34
N ARG A 54 2.11 -12.35 -4.21
CA ARG A 54 2.31 -11.07 -3.51
C ARG A 54 1.35 -10.00 -4.04
N ASP A 55 0.77 -9.25 -3.11
CA ASP A 55 -0.21 -8.20 -3.34
C ASP A 55 -1.49 -8.65 -4.10
N TYR A 56 -1.74 -9.96 -4.31
CA TYR A 56 -2.99 -10.46 -4.91
C TYR A 56 -4.22 -10.09 -4.07
N GLY A 57 -4.08 -10.13 -2.75
CA GLY A 57 -5.11 -9.74 -1.80
C GLY A 57 -5.17 -8.24 -1.47
N ASN A 58 -4.50 -7.38 -2.23
CA ASN A 58 -4.34 -5.96 -1.90
C ASN A 58 -5.66 -5.24 -1.62
N LYS A 59 -5.57 -4.20 -0.77
CA LYS A 59 -6.69 -3.32 -0.42
C LYS A 59 -6.22 -1.89 -0.25
N TYR A 60 -7.05 -0.93 -0.64
CA TYR A 60 -6.85 0.48 -0.31
C TYR A 60 -7.46 0.77 1.06
N TRP A 61 -6.81 0.25 2.10
CA TRP A 61 -7.24 0.47 3.49
C TRP A 61 -6.34 1.47 4.21
N SER A 62 -6.96 2.31 5.03
CA SER A 62 -6.30 3.12 6.04
C SER A 62 -5.57 2.20 7.02
N GLY A 63 -4.34 2.57 7.38
CA GLY A 63 -3.39 1.68 8.05
C GLY A 63 -2.51 0.95 7.04
N LEU A 64 -3.10 0.13 6.17
CA LEU A 64 -2.33 -0.64 5.18
C LEU A 64 -1.60 0.28 4.18
N LEU A 65 -2.25 1.31 3.66
CA LEU A 65 -1.63 2.27 2.73
C LEU A 65 -0.40 2.96 3.33
N LEU A 66 -0.51 3.41 4.58
CA LEU A 66 0.54 4.19 5.23
C LEU A 66 1.66 3.30 5.76
N ASP A 67 1.32 2.21 6.44
CA ASP A 67 2.30 1.42 7.19
C ASP A 67 2.93 0.30 6.37
N TYR A 68 2.30 -0.13 5.28
CA TYR A 68 2.79 -1.21 4.42
C TYR A 68 3.18 -0.73 3.02
N TYR A 69 2.30 -0.02 2.30
CA TYR A 69 2.65 0.46 0.95
C TYR A 69 3.63 1.65 0.98
N GLY A 70 3.48 2.58 1.92
CA GLY A 70 4.32 3.77 2.05
C GLY A 70 5.83 3.48 2.18
N PRO A 71 6.27 2.67 3.16
CA PRO A 71 7.67 2.32 3.32
C PRO A 71 8.25 1.60 2.10
N ARG A 72 7.46 0.71 1.47
CA ARG A 72 7.87 -0.03 0.26
C ARG A 72 8.12 0.90 -0.94
N ALA A 73 7.24 1.88 -1.16
CA ALA A 73 7.47 2.90 -2.17
C ALA A 73 8.70 3.76 -1.84
N SER A 74 8.87 4.12 -0.56
CA SER A 74 9.99 4.96 -0.11
C SER A 74 11.35 4.32 -0.37
N ILE A 75 11.52 3.03 -0.09
CA ILE A 75 12.78 2.34 -0.39
C ILE A 75 13.02 2.22 -1.89
N TYR A 76 11.99 2.01 -2.71
CA TYR A 76 12.15 1.97 -4.16
C TYR A 76 12.73 3.29 -4.68
N PHE A 77 12.14 4.42 -4.28
CA PHE A 77 12.64 5.74 -4.67
C PHE A 77 14.05 6.01 -4.15
N LYS A 78 14.37 5.60 -2.92
CA LYS A 78 15.72 5.71 -2.37
C LYS A 78 16.74 5.00 -3.26
N TYR A 79 16.53 3.71 -3.53
CA TYR A 79 17.42 2.90 -4.36
C TYR A 79 17.55 3.47 -5.78
N MET A 80 16.44 3.92 -6.37
CA MET A 80 16.44 4.53 -7.69
C MET A 80 17.26 5.82 -7.74
N ILE A 81 17.08 6.72 -6.77
CA ILE A 81 17.82 7.99 -6.68
C ILE A 81 19.31 7.70 -6.45
N ASP A 82 19.64 6.77 -5.55
CA ASP A 82 21.04 6.41 -5.25
C ASP A 82 21.75 5.87 -6.50
N SER A 83 21.10 4.99 -7.28
CA SER A 83 21.63 4.49 -8.55
C SER A 83 21.84 5.60 -9.58
N LEU A 84 20.89 6.54 -9.69
CA LEU A 84 21.00 7.68 -10.61
C LEU A 84 22.17 8.61 -10.25
N VAL A 85 22.33 8.93 -8.97
CA VAL A 85 23.42 9.81 -8.49
C VAL A 85 24.78 9.17 -8.69
N LYS A 86 24.89 7.85 -8.51
CA LYS A 86 26.15 7.10 -8.70
C LYS A 86 26.44 6.75 -10.16
N GLY A 87 25.43 6.79 -11.03
CA GLY A 87 25.54 6.31 -12.41
C GLY A 87 25.65 4.78 -12.50
N GLU A 88 25.06 4.06 -11.54
CA GLU A 88 25.10 2.60 -11.45
C GLU A 88 23.76 1.98 -11.85
N SER A 89 23.75 0.68 -12.15
CA SER A 89 22.51 -0.06 -12.35
C SER A 89 21.71 -0.17 -11.03
N PHE A 90 20.40 -0.38 -11.14
CA PHE A 90 19.55 -0.59 -9.97
C PHE A 90 19.92 -1.91 -9.28
N PRO A 91 20.35 -1.91 -8.00
CA PRO A 91 20.77 -3.11 -7.30
C PRO A 91 19.54 -3.91 -6.85
N LEU A 92 19.00 -4.68 -7.80
CA LEU A 92 17.69 -5.31 -7.70
C LEU A 92 17.58 -6.29 -6.51
N GLU A 93 18.61 -7.10 -6.27
CA GLU A 93 18.58 -8.08 -5.18
C GLU A 93 18.57 -7.41 -3.80
N ASP A 94 19.37 -6.37 -3.60
CA ASP A 94 19.42 -5.66 -2.31
C ASP A 94 18.10 -4.94 -2.04
N TRP A 95 17.53 -4.29 -3.05
CA TRP A 95 16.20 -3.70 -2.94
C TRP A 95 15.12 -4.75 -2.61
N ARG A 96 15.16 -5.93 -3.26
CA ARG A 96 14.22 -7.02 -2.96
C ARG A 96 14.35 -7.48 -1.52
N ARG A 97 15.59 -7.66 -1.04
CA ARG A 97 15.88 -8.06 0.34
C ARG A 97 15.25 -7.11 1.34
N ASP A 98 15.43 -5.81 1.13
CA ASP A 98 14.84 -4.76 1.98
C ASP A 98 13.31 -4.72 1.88
N TRP A 99 12.76 -4.81 0.66
CA TRP A 99 11.31 -4.80 0.42
C TRP A 99 10.60 -6.00 1.05
N ILE A 100 11.19 -7.18 0.94
CA ILE A 100 10.73 -8.41 1.59
C ILE A 100 10.83 -8.26 3.10
N GLY A 101 11.98 -7.81 3.61
CA GLY A 101 12.20 -7.62 5.04
C GLY A 101 11.18 -6.67 5.67
N LEU A 102 10.86 -5.56 4.99
CA LEU A 102 9.80 -4.64 5.42
C LEU A 102 8.44 -5.32 5.47
N THR A 103 8.10 -6.12 4.45
CA THR A 103 6.82 -6.84 4.39
C THR A 103 6.70 -7.84 5.54
N ASN A 104 7.71 -8.68 5.75
CA ASN A 104 7.67 -9.72 6.77
C ASN A 104 7.67 -9.12 8.18
N LYS A 105 8.43 -8.03 8.40
CA LYS A 105 8.38 -7.26 9.65
C LYS A 105 6.99 -6.68 9.92
N TRP A 106 6.32 -6.15 8.90
CA TRP A 106 4.97 -5.60 9.03
C TRP A 106 3.93 -6.69 9.33
N GLN A 107 4.01 -7.84 8.67
CA GLN A 107 3.13 -8.99 8.90
C GLN A 107 3.25 -9.55 10.32
N SER A 108 4.46 -9.59 10.87
CA SER A 108 4.73 -10.03 12.24
C SER A 108 4.50 -8.95 13.30
N SER A 109 4.20 -7.71 12.90
CA SER A 109 3.93 -6.62 13.83
C SER A 109 2.57 -6.75 14.51
N ARG A 110 2.41 -6.11 15.67
CA ARG A 110 1.17 -6.05 16.45
C ARG A 110 0.64 -4.60 16.56
N ASN A 111 0.96 -3.76 15.58
CA ASN A 111 0.51 -2.37 15.56
C ASN A 111 -1.02 -2.31 15.56
N LEU A 112 -1.59 -1.45 16.40
CA LEU A 112 -3.03 -1.24 16.49
C LEU A 112 -3.50 -0.28 15.40
N PHE A 113 -4.67 -0.58 14.83
CA PHE A 113 -5.29 0.26 13.81
C PHE A 113 -6.72 0.65 14.22
N PRO A 114 -7.19 1.85 13.85
CA PRO A 114 -8.56 2.27 14.14
C PRO A 114 -9.61 1.29 13.59
N VAL A 115 -10.62 0.98 14.42
CA VAL A 115 -11.78 0.15 14.06
C VAL A 115 -13.02 0.96 13.71
N LYS A 116 -12.93 2.29 13.86
CA LYS A 116 -13.98 3.25 13.55
C LYS A 116 -13.43 4.39 12.72
N ALA A 117 -14.23 4.80 11.75
CA ALA A 117 -13.90 5.87 10.84
C ALA A 117 -13.82 7.21 11.56
N SER A 118 -12.97 8.08 11.02
CA SER A 118 -12.85 9.46 11.44
C SER A 118 -12.42 10.36 10.28
N GLY A 119 -12.91 11.59 10.30
CA GLY A 119 -12.61 12.61 9.29
C GLY A 119 -13.81 12.97 8.43
N ASP A 120 -13.63 14.02 7.62
CA ASP A 120 -14.62 14.55 6.70
C ASP A 120 -14.21 14.23 5.26
N ALA A 121 -14.87 13.24 4.67
CA ALA A 121 -14.54 12.77 3.32
C ALA A 121 -14.72 13.86 2.25
N LEU A 122 -15.70 14.74 2.40
CA LEU A 122 -15.98 15.78 1.40
C LEU A 122 -14.90 16.86 1.43
N ASN A 123 -14.56 17.35 2.62
CA ASN A 123 -13.53 18.39 2.75
C ASN A 123 -12.14 17.85 2.38
N ILE A 124 -11.82 16.61 2.78
CA ILE A 124 -10.54 15.99 2.43
C ILE A 124 -10.43 15.70 0.93
N SER A 125 -11.49 15.24 0.28
CA SER A 125 -11.47 14.96 -1.15
C SER A 125 -11.33 16.25 -1.98
N ARG A 126 -12.02 17.33 -1.61
CA ARG A 126 -11.83 18.66 -2.22
C ARG A 126 -10.39 19.14 -2.08
N TRP A 127 -9.83 19.08 -0.88
CA TRP A 127 -8.44 19.48 -0.65
C TRP A 127 -7.45 18.66 -1.48
N LEU A 128 -7.67 17.34 -1.60
CA LEU A 128 -6.83 16.47 -2.46
C LEU A 128 -6.96 16.86 -3.94
N TYR A 129 -8.17 17.13 -4.41
CA TYR A 129 -8.43 17.58 -5.78
C TYR A 129 -7.69 18.89 -6.06
N ASP A 130 -7.83 19.88 -5.19
CA ASP A 130 -7.20 21.19 -5.36
C ASP A 130 -5.67 21.06 -5.40
N LYS A 131 -5.11 20.26 -4.48
CA LYS A 131 -3.66 20.06 -4.36
C LYS A 131 -3.06 19.32 -5.55
N TYR A 132 -3.68 18.22 -5.99
CA TYR A 132 -3.06 17.28 -6.93
C TYR A 132 -3.60 17.38 -8.35
N LEU A 133 -4.79 17.97 -8.58
CA LEU A 133 -5.44 18.02 -9.90
C LEU A 133 -5.75 19.44 -10.38
N CYS A 134 -5.92 20.41 -9.46
CA CYS A 134 -6.26 21.79 -9.81
C CYS A 134 -5.06 22.75 -9.83
N SER A 135 -3.84 22.29 -9.55
CA SER A 135 -2.66 23.16 -9.66
C SER A 135 -2.29 23.40 -11.14
N ASP A 136 -1.97 24.66 -11.48
CA ASP A 136 -1.75 25.14 -12.86
C ASP A 136 -0.73 24.34 -13.68
N ASN A 137 0.18 23.61 -13.03
CA ASN A 137 1.21 22.80 -13.68
C ASN A 137 0.66 21.54 -14.39
N LEU A 138 -0.52 21.03 -14.02
CA LEU A 138 -1.10 19.84 -14.67
C LEU A 138 -2.09 20.20 -15.78
N GLN A 139 -2.81 21.32 -15.68
CA GLN A 139 -3.71 21.77 -16.74
C GLN A 139 -2.98 22.03 -18.07
N SER A 140 -1.75 22.56 -18.01
CA SER A 140 -0.91 22.77 -19.19
C SER A 140 -0.42 21.47 -19.82
N LEU A 141 -0.23 20.40 -19.03
CA LEU A 141 0.15 19.06 -19.51
C LEU A 141 -1.05 18.33 -20.15
N TYR A 142 -2.25 18.46 -19.56
CA TYR A 142 -3.47 17.80 -20.04
C TYR A 142 -4.11 18.48 -21.26
N MET A 143 -3.97 19.80 -21.40
CA MET A 143 -4.46 20.51 -22.60
C MET A 143 -3.52 20.39 -23.82
N GLY A 144 -2.32 19.81 -23.66
CA GLY A 144 -1.37 19.57 -24.74
C GLY A 144 -1.46 18.18 -25.38
N SER A 145 -2.16 17.23 -24.76
CA SER A 145 -2.37 15.89 -25.30
C SER A 145 -3.78 15.77 -25.89
N ASN A 146 -3.85 15.52 -27.20
CA ASN A 146 -5.08 15.31 -27.96
C ASN A 146 -6.01 14.30 -27.27
N TYR A 147 -7.28 14.66 -27.11
CA TYR A 147 -8.29 13.93 -26.32
C TYR A 147 -8.61 12.50 -26.82
N ASP A 148 -8.06 12.07 -27.96
CA ASP A 148 -8.41 10.79 -28.60
C ASP A 148 -7.52 9.59 -28.25
N GLU A 149 -6.34 9.78 -27.64
CA GLU A 149 -5.47 8.65 -27.26
C GLU A 149 -5.61 8.22 -25.80
N ALA A 150 -6.02 9.12 -24.90
CA ALA A 150 -6.14 8.82 -23.47
C ALA A 150 -7.34 7.89 -23.14
N ALA A 151 -8.36 7.86 -23.99
CA ALA A 151 -9.51 6.96 -23.83
C ALA A 151 -9.17 5.48 -24.09
N ASN A 152 -8.07 5.18 -24.78
CA ASN A 152 -7.67 3.81 -25.12
C ASN A 152 -6.75 3.13 -24.09
N PHE A 153 -6.18 3.87 -23.14
CA PHE A 153 -5.30 3.28 -22.13
C PHE A 153 -6.05 2.68 -20.92
N VAL A 154 -7.31 3.06 -20.71
CA VAL A 154 -8.15 2.56 -19.61
C VAL A 154 -8.93 1.29 -19.99
N SER A 155 -8.93 0.89 -21.27
CA SER A 155 -9.62 -0.33 -21.75
C SER A 155 -8.75 -1.60 -21.75
N PHE A 156 -7.48 -1.54 -21.32
CA PHE A 156 -6.59 -2.72 -21.36
C PHE A 156 -6.35 -3.40 -19.99
N TYR A 157 -6.96 -2.89 -18.92
CA TYR A 157 -6.90 -3.51 -17.59
C TYR A 157 -8.23 -3.39 -16.82
N VAL A 158 -9.32 -3.79 -17.48
CA VAL A 158 -10.54 -4.30 -16.83
C VAL A 158 -10.92 -5.61 -17.49
#